data_AF-A0A417WJA9-F1
#
_entry.id   AF-A0A417WJA9-F1
#
_cell.length_a   1.000
_cell.length_b   1.000
_cell.length_c   1.000
_cell.angle_alpha   90.00
_cell.angle_beta   90.00
_cell.angle_gamma   90.00
#
_symmetry.space_group_name_H-M   'P 1'
#
loop_
_entity.id
_entity.type
_entity.pdbx_description
1 polymer ?
#
loop_
_entity_poly.entity_id
_entity_poly.type
_entity_poly.pdbx_seq_one_letter_code
_entity_poly.pdbx_strand_id
1 'polypeptide(L)'
;MSLKGNSNEERIWNFLISKGLNPFGVAGLMGNLDRESGLSPINLQNTYEKILGFTDDTYTTSVDNGDYQNFVHDKAGYGIAQWTYWSRKQNLQKYAQKKGASIGDLEMQLEFLIQELSSSYKSVLNVLKTATSVSQASNAVLLNFEKPANQGSSVQKERAECGQKFYDKYASGKGGTSIMGKTITTGWLSAVINGIKIKSDLRCNLDNYSSRSSRDASYVTMHYTGNNKDTARANANYFGGAGRNASAHLFVDDTEIYQSVPLNSVAWHCGAQTYKHAYCRNANSIGIEMCCTAGNYKISEKTKQNAAYLCAYICKMLGISAGEVDKYVLRHWDVTGKNCPAQMAGSNNAEWVAFKNMVKSILNGGGTGNSTSGGTQTKQMYRVRKTWADAASQKGAFTSLENAKKCADENKGYSVFDSNGNKVYPASANTGTSCNYVVKITVDGLRYRDNPGTSGTKVLGYLKKNYKYTVVEERTVNGVKWGKLKSGAGWFSLQSEYSVRC
;
A
#
# COMPACT_ATOMS: atom_id res chain seq x y z
N MET A 1 7.01 22.76 -19.21
CA MET A 1 7.18 21.29 -19.33
C MET A 1 5.82 20.76 -18.96
N SER A 2 5.08 20.14 -19.88
CA SER A 2 3.68 19.80 -19.63
C SER A 2 3.48 19.15 -18.25
N LEU A 3 2.53 19.66 -17.48
CA LEU A 3 2.20 19.12 -16.16
C LEU A 3 1.97 17.60 -16.22
N LYS A 4 2.57 16.87 -15.28
CA LYS A 4 2.45 15.41 -15.19
C LYS A 4 1.29 15.02 -14.29
N GLY A 5 0.32 14.29 -14.80
CA GLY A 5 -0.81 13.76 -14.02
C GLY A 5 -2.12 13.70 -14.82
N ASN A 6 -3.07 12.90 -14.33
CA ASN A 6 -4.36 12.65 -14.98
C ASN A 6 -5.51 13.52 -14.45
N SER A 7 -5.28 14.26 -13.37
CA SER A 7 -6.22 15.23 -12.79
C SER A 7 -5.49 16.51 -12.39
N ASN A 8 -6.22 17.61 -12.19
CA ASN A 8 -5.63 18.85 -11.64
C ASN A 8 -4.93 18.57 -10.32
N GLU A 9 -5.56 17.79 -9.45
CA GLU A 9 -5.00 17.36 -8.17
C GLU A 9 -3.59 16.72 -8.33
N GLU A 10 -3.47 15.71 -9.18
CA GLU A 10 -2.19 14.99 -9.39
C GLU A 10 -1.15 15.89 -10.08
N ARG A 11 -1.58 16.72 -11.04
CA ARG A 11 -0.73 17.68 -11.74
C ARG A 11 -0.14 18.73 -10.81
N ILE A 12 -0.97 19.28 -9.93
CA ILE A 12 -0.56 20.26 -8.92
C ILE A 12 0.43 19.62 -7.95
N TRP A 13 0.10 18.42 -7.42
CA TRP A 13 1.00 17.69 -6.51
C TRP A 13 2.39 17.50 -7.13
N ASN A 14 2.45 16.91 -8.32
CA ASN A 14 3.71 16.60 -9.01
C ASN A 14 4.51 17.87 -9.33
N PHE A 15 3.84 18.93 -9.76
CA PHE A 15 4.49 20.21 -10.03
C PHE A 15 5.12 20.79 -8.77
N LEU A 16 4.37 20.87 -7.66
CA LEU A 16 4.86 21.47 -6.42
C LEU A 16 6.02 20.68 -5.80
N ILE A 17 5.98 19.33 -5.86
CA ILE A 17 7.13 18.49 -5.49
C ILE A 17 8.35 18.81 -6.36
N SER A 18 8.16 18.97 -7.67
CA SER A 18 9.27 19.32 -8.59
C SER A 18 9.90 20.69 -8.31
N LYS A 19 9.18 21.58 -7.62
CA LYS A 19 9.68 22.90 -7.19
C LYS A 19 10.38 22.86 -5.82
N GLY A 20 10.59 21.66 -5.27
CA GLY A 20 11.36 21.42 -4.06
C GLY A 20 10.58 21.67 -2.76
N LEU A 21 9.25 21.72 -2.82
CA LEU A 21 8.42 21.66 -1.61
C LEU A 21 8.42 20.23 -1.08
N ASN A 22 8.35 20.07 0.24
CA ASN A 22 8.27 18.74 0.83
C ASN A 22 6.82 18.23 0.86
N PRO A 23 6.58 16.93 1.10
CA PRO A 23 5.22 16.38 1.00
C PRO A 23 4.20 16.98 1.98
N PHE A 24 4.63 17.40 3.18
CA PHE A 24 3.76 18.12 4.12
C PHE A 24 3.39 19.51 3.60
N GLY A 25 4.37 20.21 3.02
CA GLY A 25 4.20 21.51 2.37
C GLY A 25 3.22 21.44 1.20
N VAL A 26 3.43 20.51 0.27
CA VAL A 26 2.55 20.32 -0.89
C VAL A 26 1.12 20.02 -0.42
N ALA A 27 0.95 19.09 0.52
CA ALA A 27 -0.34 18.76 1.09
C ALA A 27 -1.04 19.95 1.76
N GLY A 28 -0.32 20.71 2.60
CA GLY A 28 -0.88 21.87 3.29
C GLY A 28 -1.29 23.01 2.34
N LEU A 29 -0.49 23.26 1.30
CA LEU A 29 -0.83 24.22 0.24
C LEU A 29 -2.06 23.76 -0.55
N MET A 30 -2.07 22.52 -1.03
CA MET A 30 -3.20 21.98 -1.78
C MET A 30 -4.49 21.94 -0.95
N GLY A 31 -4.41 21.70 0.36
CA GLY A 31 -5.57 21.78 1.25
C GLY A 31 -6.22 23.17 1.30
N ASN A 32 -5.42 24.24 1.14
CA ASN A 32 -5.95 25.59 1.02
C ASN A 32 -6.54 25.84 -0.37
N LEU A 33 -5.80 25.52 -1.45
CA LEU A 33 -6.27 25.70 -2.83
C LEU A 33 -7.57 24.93 -3.11
N ASP A 34 -7.73 23.74 -2.53
CA ASP A 34 -8.96 22.95 -2.63
C ASP A 34 -10.16 23.65 -1.99
N ARG A 35 -9.96 24.34 -0.85
CA ARG A 35 -11.03 25.15 -0.23
C ARG A 35 -11.29 26.47 -0.96
N GLU A 36 -10.30 27.01 -1.66
CA GLU A 36 -10.49 28.21 -2.48
C GLU A 36 -11.25 27.91 -3.78
N SER A 37 -10.90 26.83 -4.48
CA SER A 37 -11.33 26.63 -5.88
C SER A 37 -11.70 25.20 -6.25
N GLY A 38 -11.61 24.24 -5.32
CA GLY A 38 -11.65 22.81 -5.67
C GLY A 38 -10.53 22.40 -6.64
N LEU A 39 -9.39 23.11 -6.59
CA LEU A 39 -8.24 22.94 -7.50
C LEU A 39 -8.58 23.23 -8.98
N SER A 40 -9.60 24.04 -9.23
CA SER A 40 -9.99 24.46 -10.58
C SER A 40 -9.29 25.78 -10.95
N PRO A 41 -8.55 25.83 -12.08
CA PRO A 41 -7.88 27.05 -12.52
C PRO A 41 -8.83 28.07 -13.16
N ILE A 42 -10.05 27.68 -13.52
CA ILE A 42 -11.04 28.56 -14.15
C ILE A 42 -12.11 29.06 -13.18
N ASN A 43 -12.01 28.70 -11.90
CA ASN A 43 -13.09 28.98 -10.96
C ASN A 43 -13.23 30.49 -10.68
N LEU A 44 -14.35 31.05 -11.09
CA LEU A 44 -14.85 32.35 -10.70
C LEU A 44 -15.62 32.20 -9.39
N GLN A 45 -15.38 33.10 -8.44
CA GLN A 45 -16.09 33.07 -7.16
C GLN A 45 -17.61 33.04 -7.38
N ASN A 46 -18.29 32.02 -6.84
CA ASN A 46 -19.72 31.76 -7.08
C ASN A 46 -20.64 32.97 -6.83
N THR A 47 -20.31 33.84 -5.86
CA THR A 47 -21.10 35.06 -5.60
C THR A 47 -21.04 36.05 -6.76
N TYR A 48 -19.95 36.05 -7.52
CA TYR A 48 -19.73 36.96 -8.66
C TYR A 48 -20.17 36.38 -10.00
N GLU A 49 -20.32 35.05 -10.15
CA GLU A 49 -20.93 34.46 -11.36
C GLU A 49 -22.29 35.13 -11.67
N LYS A 50 -23.15 35.27 -10.65
CA LYS A 50 -24.45 35.92 -10.80
C LYS A 50 -24.37 37.44 -10.96
N ILE A 51 -23.46 38.09 -10.24
CA ILE A 51 -23.31 39.56 -10.29
C ILE A 51 -22.78 40.00 -11.66
N LEU A 52 -21.85 39.24 -12.22
CA LEU A 52 -21.20 39.56 -13.49
C LEU A 52 -21.91 38.90 -14.69
N GLY A 53 -22.81 37.93 -14.45
CA GLY A 53 -23.55 37.24 -15.50
C GLY A 53 -22.70 36.25 -16.30
N PHE A 54 -21.69 35.65 -15.66
CA PHE A 54 -20.80 34.68 -16.30
C PHE A 54 -20.80 33.33 -15.58
N THR A 55 -20.48 32.28 -16.32
CA THR A 55 -19.96 31.00 -15.81
C THR A 55 -18.44 31.03 -15.75
N ASP A 56 -17.82 30.10 -15.02
CA ASP A 56 -16.36 29.87 -15.03
C ASP A 56 -15.75 29.91 -16.44
N ASP A 57 -16.30 29.13 -17.38
CA ASP A 57 -15.81 29.02 -18.77
C ASP A 57 -15.97 30.32 -19.56
N THR A 58 -17.15 30.95 -19.46
CA THR A 58 -17.47 32.16 -20.25
C THR A 58 -16.75 33.38 -19.73
N TYR A 59 -16.52 33.49 -18.42
CA TYR A 59 -15.67 34.52 -17.82
C TYR A 59 -14.23 34.37 -18.31
N THR A 60 -13.66 33.16 -18.19
CA THR A 60 -12.28 32.87 -18.62
C THR A 60 -12.09 33.21 -20.10
N THR A 61 -13.00 32.74 -20.96
CA THR A 61 -12.97 33.01 -22.41
C THR A 61 -13.06 34.50 -22.71
N SER A 62 -13.94 35.23 -22.01
CA SER A 62 -14.11 36.67 -22.24
C SER A 62 -12.89 37.48 -21.79
N VAL A 63 -12.21 37.06 -20.73
CA VAL A 63 -10.94 37.67 -20.30
C VAL A 63 -9.84 37.40 -21.31
N ASP A 64 -9.72 36.16 -21.79
CA ASP A 64 -8.69 35.75 -22.76
C ASP A 64 -8.85 36.45 -24.11
N ASN A 65 -10.10 36.61 -24.58
CA ASN A 65 -10.41 37.32 -25.83
C ASN A 65 -10.24 38.84 -25.71
N GLY A 66 -10.19 39.38 -24.49
CA GLY A 66 -10.20 40.82 -24.23
C GLY A 66 -11.60 41.47 -24.28
N ASP A 67 -12.65 40.65 -24.40
CA ASP A 67 -14.05 41.09 -24.36
C ASP A 67 -14.45 41.59 -22.96
N TYR A 68 -13.85 41.02 -21.91
CA TYR A 68 -14.02 41.45 -20.52
C TYR A 68 -12.77 42.14 -19.98
N GLN A 69 -12.76 43.47 -20.00
CA GLN A 69 -11.58 44.28 -19.64
C GLN A 69 -11.46 44.57 -18.13
N ASN A 70 -12.49 44.27 -17.34
CA ASN A 70 -12.54 44.64 -15.92
C ASN A 70 -11.97 43.58 -14.96
N PHE A 71 -11.30 42.53 -15.48
CA PHE A 71 -10.72 41.43 -14.68
C PHE A 71 -9.95 41.94 -13.44
N VAL A 72 -9.16 43.01 -13.59
CA VAL A 72 -8.33 43.53 -12.50
C VAL A 72 -9.14 44.14 -11.35
N HIS A 73 -10.29 44.75 -11.65
CA HIS A 73 -11.02 45.62 -10.70
C HIS A 73 -12.44 45.16 -10.37
N ASP A 74 -12.87 44.01 -10.90
CA ASP A 74 -14.22 43.45 -10.66
C ASP A 74 -14.45 42.89 -9.25
N LYS A 75 -13.39 42.80 -8.43
CA LYS A 75 -13.40 42.28 -7.04
C LYS A 75 -13.73 40.79 -6.92
N ALA A 76 -13.87 40.06 -8.01
CA ALA A 76 -14.14 38.63 -7.99
C ALA A 76 -12.86 37.83 -7.75
N GLY A 77 -12.92 36.83 -6.87
CA GLY A 77 -11.89 35.82 -6.76
C GLY A 77 -11.83 34.95 -8.02
N TYR A 78 -10.62 34.62 -8.47
CA TYR A 78 -10.42 33.81 -9.68
C TYR A 78 -9.26 32.82 -9.54
N GLY A 79 -9.43 31.63 -10.11
CA GLY A 79 -8.39 30.62 -10.28
C GLY A 79 -8.05 29.81 -9.02
N ILE A 80 -6.97 29.02 -9.10
CA ILE A 80 -6.65 28.00 -8.09
C ILE A 80 -6.51 28.54 -6.66
N ALA A 81 -6.07 29.80 -6.52
CA ALA A 81 -5.84 30.48 -5.25
C ALA A 81 -6.84 31.63 -5.00
N GLN A 82 -7.94 31.70 -5.76
CA GLN A 82 -8.94 32.77 -5.66
C GLN A 82 -8.33 34.17 -5.56
N TRP A 83 -7.43 34.52 -6.49
CA TRP A 83 -6.78 35.84 -6.51
C TRP A 83 -7.85 36.93 -6.62
N THR A 84 -8.00 37.70 -5.54
CA THR A 84 -9.11 38.67 -5.39
C THR A 84 -8.61 40.11 -5.34
N TYR A 85 -7.44 40.36 -4.71
CA TYR A 85 -6.93 41.71 -4.58
C TYR A 85 -6.42 42.23 -5.93
N TRP A 86 -6.85 43.45 -6.30
CA TRP A 86 -6.66 44.00 -7.66
C TRP A 86 -5.21 43.93 -8.14
N SER A 87 -4.23 44.23 -7.29
CA SER A 87 -2.82 44.22 -7.71
C SER A 87 -2.30 42.81 -7.98
N ARG A 88 -2.82 41.79 -7.26
CA ARG A 88 -2.51 40.38 -7.52
C ARG A 88 -3.17 39.91 -8.82
N LYS A 89 -4.43 40.29 -9.08
CA LYS A 89 -5.10 40.03 -10.37
C LYS A 89 -4.36 40.68 -11.53
N GLN A 90 -3.93 41.93 -11.39
CA GLN A 90 -3.13 42.61 -12.41
C GLN A 90 -1.82 41.86 -12.70
N ASN A 91 -1.13 41.40 -11.65
CA ASN A 91 0.12 40.65 -11.81
C ASN A 91 -0.12 39.27 -12.47
N LEU A 92 -1.20 38.58 -12.11
CA LEU A 92 -1.61 37.33 -12.75
C LEU A 92 -1.91 37.55 -14.24
N GLN A 93 -2.71 38.57 -14.59
CA GLN A 93 -3.04 38.89 -15.98
C GLN A 93 -1.80 39.23 -16.81
N LYS A 94 -0.89 40.06 -16.25
CA LYS A 94 0.40 40.37 -16.89
C LYS A 94 1.27 39.12 -17.07
N TYR A 95 1.25 38.20 -16.11
CA TYR A 95 2.01 36.95 -16.21
C TYR A 95 1.47 36.05 -17.33
N ALA A 96 0.14 35.89 -17.42
CA ALA A 96 -0.53 35.13 -18.48
C ALA A 96 -0.21 35.72 -19.87
N GLN A 97 -0.34 37.04 -20.03
CA GLN A 97 0.00 37.76 -21.26
C GLN A 97 1.47 37.55 -21.66
N LYS A 98 2.39 37.66 -20.71
CA LYS A 98 3.83 37.41 -20.96
C LYS A 98 4.12 35.99 -21.41
N LYS A 99 3.35 35.01 -20.91
CA LYS A 99 3.47 33.59 -21.26
C LYS A 99 2.76 33.23 -22.57
N GLY A 100 1.89 34.11 -23.09
CA GLY A 100 1.02 33.79 -24.21
C GLY A 100 0.06 32.64 -23.90
N ALA A 101 -0.42 32.57 -22.65
CA ALA A 101 -1.28 31.50 -22.16
C ALA A 101 -2.62 32.07 -21.68
N SER A 102 -3.66 31.23 -21.70
CA SER A 102 -4.97 31.54 -21.09
C SER A 102 -4.80 31.91 -19.62
N ILE A 103 -5.60 32.88 -19.14
CA ILE A 103 -5.68 33.22 -17.72
C ILE A 103 -6.11 32.03 -16.86
N GLY A 104 -6.83 31.06 -17.46
CA GLY A 104 -7.28 29.81 -16.85
C GLY A 104 -6.34 28.63 -17.03
N ASP A 105 -5.14 28.81 -17.58
CA ASP A 105 -4.17 27.72 -17.73
C ASP A 105 -3.55 27.32 -16.39
N LEU A 106 -3.60 26.01 -16.07
CA LEU A 106 -3.13 25.48 -14.80
C LEU A 106 -1.61 25.60 -14.62
N GLU A 107 -0.81 25.35 -15.67
CA GLU A 107 0.66 25.42 -15.57
C GLU A 107 1.09 26.87 -15.32
N MET A 108 0.50 27.81 -16.04
CA MET A 108 0.70 29.25 -15.88
C MET A 108 0.36 29.72 -14.47
N GLN A 109 -0.82 29.36 -13.95
CA GLN A 109 -1.23 29.75 -12.59
C GLN A 109 -0.31 29.16 -11.51
N LEU A 110 0.15 27.92 -11.68
CA LEU A 110 1.10 27.28 -10.77
C LEU A 110 2.49 27.94 -10.81
N GLU A 111 2.96 28.34 -11.99
CA GLU A 111 4.20 29.10 -12.14
C GLU A 111 4.10 30.48 -11.47
N PHE A 112 2.97 31.18 -11.65
CA PHE A 112 2.70 32.46 -10.99
C PHE A 112 2.63 32.31 -9.46
N LEU A 113 1.95 31.29 -8.96
CA LEU A 113 1.88 30.97 -7.53
C LEU A 113 3.30 30.79 -6.93
N ILE A 114 4.17 30.03 -7.60
CA ILE A 114 5.56 29.83 -7.17
C ILE A 114 6.37 31.14 -7.24
N GLN A 115 6.12 31.98 -8.24
CA GLN A 115 6.74 33.30 -8.32
C GLN A 115 6.37 34.15 -7.10
N GLU A 116 5.08 34.27 -6.76
CA GLU A 116 4.63 35.03 -5.58
C GLU A 116 5.23 34.47 -4.28
N LEU A 117 5.19 33.14 -4.12
CA LEU A 117 5.79 32.46 -2.97
C LEU A 117 7.30 32.75 -2.84
N SER A 118 8.01 32.82 -3.96
CA SER A 118 9.46 33.05 -4.00
C SER A 118 9.86 34.52 -3.84
N SER A 119 8.95 35.46 -4.13
CA SER A 119 9.21 36.89 -4.03
C SER A 119 8.66 37.48 -2.73
N SER A 120 7.35 37.45 -2.56
CA SER A 120 6.62 38.26 -1.58
C SER A 120 6.26 37.45 -0.33
N TYR A 121 6.22 36.12 -0.45
CA TYR A 121 5.83 35.20 0.63
C TYR A 121 6.93 34.19 0.97
N LYS A 122 8.20 34.64 0.98
CA LYS A 122 9.38 33.78 1.21
C LYS A 122 9.31 32.99 2.53
N SER A 123 8.73 33.58 3.58
CA SER A 123 8.51 32.89 4.85
C SER A 123 7.55 31.71 4.73
N VAL A 124 6.47 31.87 3.96
CA VAL A 124 5.52 30.80 3.65
C VAL A 124 6.21 29.73 2.82
N LEU A 125 6.94 30.11 1.77
CA LEU A 125 7.69 29.16 0.95
C LEU A 125 8.70 28.35 1.77
N ASN A 126 9.39 28.99 2.71
CA ASN A 126 10.31 28.29 3.60
C ASN A 126 9.59 27.23 4.42
N VAL A 127 8.45 27.57 5.03
CA VAL A 127 7.62 26.58 5.76
C VAL A 127 7.18 25.46 4.82
N LEU A 128 6.74 25.74 3.60
CA LEU A 128 6.33 24.72 2.63
C LEU A 128 7.50 23.78 2.21
N LYS A 129 8.74 24.21 2.33
CA LYS A 129 9.92 23.37 2.09
C LYS A 129 10.32 22.54 3.30
N THR A 130 10.06 23.02 4.52
CA THR A 130 10.62 22.43 5.75
C THR A 130 9.58 21.93 6.75
N ALA A 131 8.28 22.05 6.46
CA ALA A 131 7.21 21.65 7.38
C ALA A 131 7.33 20.19 7.80
N THR A 132 7.03 19.90 9.06
CA THR A 132 7.04 18.55 9.64
C THR A 132 5.63 18.00 9.86
N SER A 133 4.60 18.78 9.52
CA SER A 133 3.20 18.36 9.55
C SER A 133 2.37 19.13 8.52
N VAL A 134 1.26 18.54 8.08
CA VAL A 134 0.31 19.20 7.17
C VAL A 134 -0.30 20.44 7.81
N SER A 135 -0.64 20.37 9.10
CA SER A 135 -1.21 21.50 9.84
C SER A 135 -0.29 22.71 9.86
N GLN A 136 1.01 22.51 10.10
CA GLN A 136 2.00 23.58 10.04
C GLN A 136 2.04 24.26 8.66
N ALA A 137 2.09 23.47 7.59
CA ALA A 137 2.09 23.98 6.22
C ALA A 137 0.78 24.71 5.86
N SER A 138 -0.36 24.09 6.17
CA SER A 138 -1.70 24.65 5.91
C SER A 138 -1.91 25.98 6.61
N ASN A 139 -1.53 26.07 7.90
CA ASN A 139 -1.69 27.30 8.67
C ASN A 139 -0.77 28.42 8.16
N ALA A 140 0.44 28.09 7.70
CA ALA A 140 1.31 29.10 7.10
C ALA A 140 0.69 29.72 5.84
N VAL A 141 0.05 28.91 4.98
CA VAL A 141 -0.65 29.38 3.79
C VAL A 141 -1.89 30.19 4.17
N LEU A 142 -2.75 29.67 5.04
CA LEU A 142 -3.97 30.36 5.47
C LEU A 142 -3.69 31.73 6.10
N LEU A 143 -2.75 31.79 7.04
CA LEU A 143 -2.51 32.98 7.86
C LEU A 143 -1.62 34.03 7.17
N ASN A 144 -0.82 33.62 6.19
CA ASN A 144 0.21 34.51 5.62
C ASN A 144 0.13 34.67 4.10
N PHE A 145 -0.56 33.78 3.37
CA PHE A 145 -0.76 33.89 1.92
C PHE A 145 -2.21 34.21 1.57
N GLU A 146 -3.18 33.38 2.00
CA GLU A 146 -4.61 33.58 1.65
C GLU A 146 -5.26 34.69 2.46
N LYS A 147 -5.07 34.68 3.79
CA LYS A 147 -5.62 35.66 4.74
C LYS A 147 -7.13 35.94 4.52
N PRO A 148 -7.99 34.90 4.49
CA PRO A 148 -9.43 35.13 4.42
C PRO A 148 -9.93 35.86 5.66
N ALA A 149 -11.16 36.38 5.62
CA ALA A 149 -11.75 37.09 6.74
C ALA A 149 -11.82 36.25 8.02
N ASN A 150 -12.10 34.95 7.90
CA ASN A 150 -12.10 34.00 9.02
C ASN A 150 -10.82 33.14 9.02
N GLN A 151 -9.95 33.39 10.00
CA GLN A 151 -8.70 32.65 10.23
C GLN A 151 -8.74 31.83 11.53
N GLY A 152 -9.93 31.61 12.09
CA GLY A 152 -10.13 30.92 13.36
C GLY A 152 -9.64 29.47 13.36
N SER A 153 -9.53 28.89 14.55
CA SER A 153 -9.03 27.53 14.77
C SER A 153 -9.85 26.45 14.02
N SER A 154 -11.16 26.67 13.83
CA SER A 154 -12.01 25.78 13.03
C SER A 154 -11.62 25.75 11.55
N VAL A 155 -11.36 26.92 10.95
CA VAL A 155 -10.92 27.03 9.55
C VAL A 155 -9.52 26.45 9.38
N GLN A 156 -8.61 26.73 10.32
CA GLN A 156 -7.27 26.14 10.33
C GLN A 156 -7.34 24.60 10.33
N LYS A 157 -8.16 24.03 11.22
CA LYS A 157 -8.37 22.59 11.32
C LYS A 157 -8.95 22.01 10.02
N GLU A 158 -10.00 22.60 9.49
CA GLU A 158 -10.65 22.13 8.27
C GLU A 158 -9.69 22.10 7.07
N ARG A 159 -8.92 23.17 6.85
CA ARG A 159 -7.95 23.23 5.75
C ARG A 159 -6.79 22.25 5.94
N ALA A 160 -6.32 22.08 7.18
CA ALA A 160 -5.32 21.08 7.51
C ALA A 160 -5.85 19.65 7.26
N GLU A 161 -7.11 19.36 7.58
CA GLU A 161 -7.75 18.06 7.31
C GLU A 161 -7.92 17.82 5.80
N CYS A 162 -8.28 18.84 5.01
CA CYS A 162 -8.25 18.74 3.55
C CYS A 162 -6.85 18.42 3.03
N GLY A 163 -5.83 19.14 3.51
CA GLY A 163 -4.44 18.84 3.17
C GLY A 163 -4.03 17.42 3.56
N GLN A 164 -4.50 16.93 4.71
CA GLN A 164 -4.13 15.61 5.23
C GLN A 164 -4.61 14.51 4.28
N LYS A 165 -5.75 14.69 3.61
CA LYS A 165 -6.23 13.76 2.57
C LYS A 165 -5.23 13.66 1.40
N PHE A 166 -4.66 14.78 0.95
CA PHE A 166 -3.63 14.77 -0.11
C PHE A 166 -2.32 14.17 0.39
N TYR A 167 -1.90 14.47 1.62
CA TYR A 167 -0.73 13.82 2.22
C TYR A 167 -0.92 12.30 2.30
N ASP A 168 -2.10 11.86 2.74
CA ASP A 168 -2.39 10.44 2.87
C ASP A 168 -2.42 9.75 1.51
N LYS A 169 -2.94 10.44 0.50
CA LYS A 169 -3.01 9.99 -0.88
C LYS A 169 -1.64 9.90 -1.55
N TYR A 170 -0.78 10.91 -1.41
CA TYR A 170 0.43 10.99 -2.23
C TYR A 170 1.75 10.79 -1.46
N ALA A 171 1.77 11.00 -0.15
CA ALA A 171 3.00 11.04 0.65
C ALA A 171 3.12 9.93 1.69
N SER A 172 2.02 9.55 2.36
CA SER A 172 2.08 8.64 3.52
C SER A 172 2.22 7.16 3.17
N GLY A 173 2.20 6.83 1.87
CA GLY A 173 2.16 5.44 1.39
C GLY A 173 0.87 4.70 1.74
N LYS A 174 -0.15 5.38 2.32
CA LYS A 174 -1.45 4.79 2.68
C LYS A 174 -2.59 5.11 1.69
N GLY A 175 -2.33 5.89 0.65
CA GLY A 175 -3.33 6.21 -0.38
C GLY A 175 -2.75 6.39 -1.79
N GLY A 176 -1.55 5.87 -2.05
CA GLY A 176 -0.91 5.94 -3.35
C GLY A 176 -1.73 5.21 -4.41
N THR A 177 -2.34 5.95 -5.32
CA THR A 177 -2.80 5.42 -6.60
C THR A 177 -1.87 5.95 -7.68
N SER A 178 -0.61 5.51 -7.65
CA SER A 178 0.26 5.64 -8.81
C SER A 178 -0.31 4.76 -9.92
N ILE A 179 -0.89 5.36 -10.96
CA ILE A 179 -1.13 4.68 -12.24
C ILE A 179 0.15 4.75 -13.10
N MET A 180 1.33 4.93 -12.50
CA MET A 180 2.58 4.81 -13.27
C MET A 180 3.00 3.35 -13.30
N GLY A 181 2.73 2.69 -14.43
CA GLY A 181 3.36 1.42 -14.74
C GLY A 181 4.87 1.55 -14.61
N LYS A 182 5.51 0.54 -14.06
CA LYS A 182 6.96 0.52 -13.97
C LYS A 182 7.53 0.10 -15.31
N THR A 183 8.49 0.87 -15.82
CA THR A 183 9.24 0.48 -17.01
C THR A 183 10.07 -0.76 -16.72
N ILE A 184 9.75 -1.84 -17.44
CA ILE A 184 10.43 -3.13 -17.37
C ILE A 184 11.41 -3.21 -18.54
N THR A 185 12.69 -3.24 -18.20
CA THR A 185 13.79 -3.53 -19.13
C THR A 185 14.31 -4.96 -18.95
N THR A 186 14.14 -5.55 -17.76
CA THR A 186 14.55 -6.93 -17.46
C THR A 186 13.58 -7.93 -18.11
N GLY A 187 14.05 -8.64 -19.13
CA GLY A 187 13.26 -9.67 -19.82
C GLY A 187 13.15 -10.97 -19.02
N TRP A 188 14.26 -11.59 -18.64
CA TRP A 188 14.29 -12.91 -18.00
C TRP A 188 14.69 -12.81 -16.53
N LEU A 189 13.97 -13.51 -15.67
CA LEU A 189 14.24 -13.56 -14.24
C LEU A 189 15.21 -14.70 -13.88
N SER A 190 16.00 -14.50 -12.83
CA SER A 190 16.91 -15.50 -12.25
C SER A 190 16.63 -15.79 -10.76
N ALA A 191 15.43 -15.42 -10.29
CA ALA A 191 15.08 -15.49 -8.87
C ALA A 191 14.73 -16.91 -8.39
N VAL A 192 14.89 -17.13 -7.08
CA VAL A 192 14.35 -18.28 -6.36
C VAL A 192 13.17 -17.80 -5.50
N ILE A 193 12.00 -18.34 -5.77
CA ILE A 193 10.73 -17.92 -5.17
C ILE A 193 10.18 -19.09 -4.36
N ASN A 194 10.01 -18.91 -3.05
CA ASN A 194 9.56 -19.98 -2.14
C ASN A 194 10.40 -21.28 -2.25
N GLY A 195 11.71 -21.14 -2.46
CA GLY A 195 12.62 -22.28 -2.68
C GLY A 195 12.64 -22.84 -4.11
N ILE A 196 11.84 -22.29 -5.04
CA ILE A 196 11.72 -22.75 -6.42
C ILE A 196 12.43 -21.77 -7.35
N LYS A 197 13.45 -22.24 -8.08
CA LYS A 197 14.15 -21.44 -9.09
C LYS A 197 13.24 -21.22 -10.30
N ILE A 198 13.15 -19.97 -10.79
CA ILE A 198 12.50 -19.67 -12.06
C ILE A 198 13.36 -20.23 -13.21
N LYS A 199 12.73 -21.05 -14.06
CA LYS A 199 13.35 -21.66 -15.25
C LYS A 199 12.91 -20.91 -16.51
N SER A 200 13.78 -20.80 -17.51
CA SER A 200 13.54 -20.04 -18.75
C SER A 200 14.16 -20.72 -19.99
N ASP A 201 14.47 -21.99 -19.87
CA ASP A 201 14.98 -22.88 -20.91
C ASP A 201 13.89 -23.30 -21.92
N LEU A 202 12.60 -23.17 -21.55
CA LEU A 202 11.46 -23.37 -22.45
C LEU A 202 10.78 -22.03 -22.76
N ARG A 203 11.15 -21.44 -23.90
CA ARG A 203 10.66 -20.13 -24.34
C ARG A 203 9.44 -20.27 -25.24
N CYS A 204 8.52 -19.32 -25.11
CA CYS A 204 7.35 -19.21 -25.96
C CYS A 204 7.75 -18.98 -27.43
N ASN A 205 6.98 -19.52 -28.37
CA ASN A 205 7.14 -19.24 -29.78
C ASN A 205 6.95 -17.73 -30.04
N LEU A 206 7.73 -17.14 -30.95
CA LEU A 206 7.68 -15.70 -31.27
C LEU A 206 6.31 -15.27 -31.81
N ASP A 207 5.54 -16.18 -32.40
CA ASP A 207 4.20 -15.91 -32.94
C ASP A 207 3.12 -15.77 -31.86
N ASN A 208 3.48 -15.91 -30.58
CA ASN A 208 2.54 -15.90 -29.46
C ASN A 208 2.64 -14.66 -28.56
N TYR A 209 3.56 -13.74 -28.82
CA TYR A 209 3.75 -12.55 -28.01
C TYR A 209 4.37 -11.41 -28.81
N SER A 210 4.20 -10.17 -28.34
CA SER A 210 4.82 -9.02 -29.00
C SER A 210 6.15 -8.68 -28.32
N SER A 211 7.26 -8.94 -29.02
CA SER A 211 8.61 -8.63 -28.55
C SER A 211 8.82 -7.12 -28.37
N ARG A 212 9.47 -6.72 -27.28
CA ARG A 212 9.82 -5.32 -26.96
C ARG A 212 11.17 -5.27 -26.25
N SER A 213 11.91 -4.17 -26.43
CA SER A 213 13.11 -3.86 -25.65
C SER A 213 12.77 -3.42 -24.22
N SER A 214 11.68 -2.69 -24.06
CA SER A 214 11.09 -2.28 -22.78
C SER A 214 9.58 -2.07 -22.90
N ARG A 215 8.87 -2.13 -21.77
CA ARG A 215 7.46 -1.70 -21.67
C ARG A 215 7.10 -1.29 -20.26
N ASP A 216 6.03 -0.50 -20.12
CA ASP A 216 5.47 -0.21 -18.82
C ASP A 216 4.45 -1.28 -18.42
N ALA A 217 4.56 -1.78 -17.18
CA ALA A 217 3.60 -2.70 -16.59
C ALA A 217 3.11 -2.19 -15.24
N SER A 218 1.79 -2.21 -15.04
CA SER A 218 1.14 -1.72 -13.81
C SER A 218 0.37 -2.83 -13.08
N TYR A 219 0.00 -3.90 -13.78
CA TYR A 219 -0.91 -4.92 -13.27
C TYR A 219 -0.28 -6.31 -13.27
N VAL A 220 -0.75 -7.16 -12.36
CA VAL A 220 -0.57 -8.62 -12.43
C VAL A 220 -1.91 -9.24 -12.74
N THR A 221 -2.00 -10.07 -13.79
CA THR A 221 -3.22 -10.81 -14.11
C THR A 221 -3.04 -12.28 -13.79
N MET A 222 -3.82 -12.79 -12.84
CA MET A 222 -3.83 -14.18 -12.43
C MET A 222 -4.80 -15.00 -13.28
N HIS A 223 -4.32 -16.16 -13.70
CA HIS A 223 -5.04 -17.14 -14.50
C HIS A 223 -4.89 -18.54 -13.92
N TYR A 224 -5.62 -19.48 -14.50
CA TYR A 224 -5.38 -20.90 -14.35
C TYR A 224 -5.43 -21.55 -15.72
N THR A 225 -4.72 -22.67 -15.85
CA THR A 225 -4.58 -23.34 -17.14
C THR A 225 -5.87 -23.99 -17.62
N GLY A 226 -6.79 -24.32 -16.70
CA GLY A 226 -8.07 -24.92 -17.03
C GLY A 226 -7.95 -26.31 -17.65
N ASN A 227 -6.83 -27.00 -17.43
CA ASN A 227 -6.61 -28.37 -17.85
C ASN A 227 -7.04 -29.35 -16.76
N ASN A 228 -7.39 -30.60 -17.13
CA ASN A 228 -7.75 -31.62 -16.15
C ASN A 228 -6.63 -31.82 -15.11
N LYS A 229 -5.39 -31.98 -15.57
CA LYS A 229 -4.16 -32.02 -14.75
C LYS A 229 -2.96 -31.64 -15.62
N ASP A 230 -2.06 -30.81 -15.12
CA ASP A 230 -0.89 -30.35 -15.89
C ASP A 230 0.24 -29.82 -14.99
N THR A 231 1.34 -29.42 -15.62
CA THR A 231 2.54 -28.86 -14.98
C THR A 231 2.98 -27.57 -15.65
N ALA A 232 3.78 -26.76 -14.96
CA ALA A 232 4.35 -25.52 -15.48
C ALA A 232 5.23 -25.79 -16.72
N ARG A 233 6.04 -26.86 -16.65
CA ARG A 233 6.88 -27.31 -17.77
C ARG A 233 6.06 -27.67 -19.01
N ALA A 234 4.98 -28.44 -18.85
CA ALA A 234 4.16 -28.89 -19.97
C ALA A 234 3.50 -27.71 -20.70
N ASN A 235 2.98 -26.73 -19.95
CA ASN A 235 2.40 -25.54 -20.53
C ASN A 235 3.46 -24.65 -21.22
N ALA A 236 4.62 -24.45 -20.61
CA ALA A 236 5.72 -23.70 -21.24
C ALA A 236 6.15 -24.36 -22.57
N ASN A 237 6.26 -25.69 -22.59
CA ASN A 237 6.55 -26.46 -23.81
C ASN A 237 5.45 -26.31 -24.88
N TYR A 238 4.18 -26.38 -24.46
CA TYR A 238 3.03 -26.26 -25.37
C TYR A 238 3.00 -24.92 -26.12
N PHE A 239 3.29 -23.81 -25.44
CA PHE A 239 3.38 -22.48 -26.04
C PHE A 239 4.71 -22.20 -26.76
N GLY A 240 5.74 -23.02 -26.53
CA GLY A 240 7.00 -22.99 -27.28
C GLY A 240 6.92 -23.66 -28.66
N GLY A 241 6.06 -24.66 -28.82
CA GLY A 241 6.05 -25.52 -30.01
C GLY A 241 5.45 -24.92 -31.29
N ALA A 242 4.51 -23.96 -31.20
CA ALA A 242 3.83 -23.40 -32.36
C ALA A 242 3.13 -22.07 -32.04
N GLY A 243 2.73 -21.32 -33.08
CA GLY A 243 1.81 -20.18 -32.96
C GLY A 243 0.39 -20.62 -32.55
N ARG A 244 -0.20 -19.89 -31.61
CA ARG A 244 -1.47 -20.17 -30.89
C ARG A 244 -2.28 -18.91 -30.61
N ASN A 245 -1.77 -17.73 -30.95
CA ASN A 245 -2.41 -16.45 -30.62
C ASN A 245 -2.72 -16.27 -29.13
N ALA A 246 -1.92 -16.90 -28.26
CA ALA A 246 -2.03 -16.82 -26.82
C ALA A 246 -0.70 -17.17 -26.17
N SER A 247 -0.43 -16.59 -25.01
CA SER A 247 0.73 -16.90 -24.17
C SER A 247 0.53 -16.38 -22.75
N ALA A 248 1.41 -16.76 -21.82
CA ALA A 248 1.54 -16.14 -20.51
C ALA A 248 3.01 -15.91 -20.19
N HIS A 249 3.31 -14.98 -19.28
CA HIS A 249 4.70 -14.72 -18.88
C HIS A 249 5.25 -15.87 -18.05
N LEU A 250 4.44 -16.34 -17.09
CA LEU A 250 4.87 -17.28 -16.06
C LEU A 250 3.83 -18.39 -15.89
N PHE A 251 4.29 -19.62 -15.79
CA PHE A 251 3.54 -20.78 -15.35
C PHE A 251 4.09 -21.25 -14.01
N VAL A 252 3.21 -21.52 -13.04
CA VAL A 252 3.58 -21.99 -11.71
C VAL A 252 2.75 -23.21 -11.35
N ASP A 253 3.43 -24.24 -10.84
CA ASP A 253 2.81 -25.44 -10.29
C ASP A 253 3.26 -25.64 -8.81
N ASP A 254 3.05 -26.84 -8.25
CA ASP A 254 3.39 -27.14 -6.86
C ASP A 254 4.90 -27.35 -6.62
N THR A 255 5.70 -27.50 -7.68
CA THR A 255 7.13 -27.86 -7.62
C THR A 255 8.06 -26.99 -8.51
N GLU A 256 7.57 -26.43 -9.61
CA GLU A 256 8.33 -25.72 -10.63
C GLU A 256 7.68 -24.36 -11.01
N ILE A 257 8.52 -23.42 -11.46
CA ILE A 257 8.09 -22.16 -12.09
C ILE A 257 8.83 -22.04 -13.42
N TYR A 258 8.08 -21.86 -14.51
CA TYR A 258 8.62 -21.57 -15.84
C TYR A 258 8.22 -20.18 -16.29
N GLN A 259 9.21 -19.39 -16.70
CA GLN A 259 9.00 -18.18 -17.46
C GLN A 259 9.03 -18.53 -18.96
N SER A 260 7.94 -18.24 -19.66
CA SER A 260 7.80 -18.55 -21.09
C SER A 260 7.96 -17.31 -21.98
N VAL A 261 7.52 -16.13 -21.51
CA VAL A 261 7.67 -14.84 -22.24
C VAL A 261 8.52 -13.87 -21.40
N PRO A 262 9.48 -13.13 -22.00
CA PRO A 262 10.25 -12.14 -21.26
C PRO A 262 9.37 -10.98 -20.80
N LEU A 263 9.55 -10.50 -19.56
CA LEU A 263 8.65 -9.53 -18.91
C LEU A 263 8.63 -8.16 -19.58
N ASN A 264 9.71 -7.77 -20.26
CA ASN A 264 9.78 -6.55 -21.06
C ASN A 264 8.92 -6.64 -22.33
N SER A 265 8.48 -7.84 -22.74
CA SER A 265 7.61 -8.09 -23.90
C SER A 265 6.16 -8.35 -23.47
N VAL A 266 5.23 -8.29 -24.43
CA VAL A 266 3.79 -8.40 -24.18
C VAL A 266 3.30 -9.82 -24.47
N ALA A 267 3.04 -10.61 -23.43
CA ALA A 267 2.29 -11.87 -23.59
C ALA A 267 0.81 -11.62 -23.89
N TRP A 268 0.19 -12.51 -24.66
CA TRP A 268 -1.21 -12.41 -25.11
C TRP A 268 -2.12 -13.28 -24.23
N HIS A 269 -2.45 -12.82 -23.01
CA HIS A 269 -3.14 -13.63 -22.00
C HIS A 269 -4.55 -13.15 -21.61
N CYS A 270 -4.83 -11.85 -21.70
CA CYS A 270 -6.10 -11.24 -21.29
C CYS A 270 -6.70 -10.31 -22.37
N GLY A 271 -6.49 -10.66 -23.64
CA GLY A 271 -7.15 -10.00 -24.78
C GLY A 271 -8.66 -10.26 -24.80
N ALA A 272 -9.46 -9.24 -25.11
CA ALA A 272 -10.90 -9.39 -25.36
C ALA A 272 -11.41 -8.29 -26.30
N GLN A 273 -12.55 -8.54 -26.94
CA GLN A 273 -13.28 -7.51 -27.69
C GLN A 273 -13.91 -6.46 -26.75
N THR A 274 -14.38 -6.89 -25.58
CA THR A 274 -15.00 -6.03 -24.55
C THR A 274 -14.32 -6.26 -23.20
N TYR A 275 -13.98 -5.17 -22.52
CA TYR A 275 -13.31 -5.19 -21.22
C TYR A 275 -14.27 -4.79 -20.09
N LYS A 276 -14.11 -5.44 -18.92
CA LYS A 276 -14.77 -5.04 -17.67
C LYS A 276 -13.91 -4.07 -16.86
N HIS A 277 -12.59 -4.28 -16.86
CA HIS A 277 -11.66 -3.36 -16.21
C HIS A 277 -11.28 -2.22 -17.16
N ALA A 278 -11.36 -0.97 -16.67
CA ALA A 278 -11.10 0.22 -17.47
C ALA A 278 -9.72 0.21 -18.16
N TYR A 279 -8.66 -0.16 -17.42
CA TYR A 279 -7.27 0.06 -17.87
C TYR A 279 -6.40 -1.19 -18.13
N CYS A 280 -6.60 -2.31 -17.42
CA CYS A 280 -5.75 -3.50 -17.54
C CYS A 280 -5.89 -4.17 -18.92
N ARG A 281 -4.78 -4.42 -19.61
CA ARG A 281 -4.66 -5.03 -20.94
C ARG A 281 -3.43 -5.95 -20.99
N ASN A 282 -3.29 -6.73 -22.05
CA ASN A 282 -2.04 -7.47 -22.33
C ASN A 282 -0.81 -6.55 -22.21
N ALA A 283 -0.89 -5.37 -22.83
CA ALA A 283 0.23 -4.44 -22.97
C ALA A 283 0.81 -3.94 -21.64
N ASN A 284 0.00 -3.79 -20.60
CA ASN A 284 0.40 -3.19 -19.32
C ASN A 284 0.30 -4.15 -18.12
N SER A 285 0.21 -5.46 -18.37
CA SER A 285 0.11 -6.46 -17.31
C SER A 285 1.06 -7.65 -17.47
N ILE A 286 1.33 -8.31 -16.34
CA ILE A 286 2.10 -9.55 -16.24
C ILE A 286 1.12 -10.70 -15.96
N GLY A 287 0.85 -11.54 -16.95
CA GLY A 287 0.06 -12.78 -16.82
C GLY A 287 0.81 -13.93 -16.12
N ILE A 288 0.21 -14.48 -15.06
CA ILE A 288 0.68 -15.66 -14.32
C ILE A 288 -0.39 -16.76 -14.38
N GLU A 289 -0.02 -17.94 -14.84
CA GLU A 289 -0.88 -19.13 -14.97
C GLU A 289 -0.63 -20.12 -13.82
N MET A 290 -1.67 -20.39 -13.04
CA MET A 290 -1.68 -21.44 -12.01
C MET A 290 -2.06 -22.79 -12.63
N CYS A 291 -1.16 -23.78 -12.54
CA CYS A 291 -1.40 -25.11 -13.10
C CYS A 291 -2.36 -25.93 -12.22
N CYS A 292 -3.19 -26.76 -12.85
CA CYS A 292 -4.19 -27.61 -12.23
C CYS A 292 -3.58 -28.90 -11.65
N THR A 293 -2.65 -28.81 -10.70
CA THR A 293 -1.92 -29.99 -10.21
C THR A 293 -2.77 -30.95 -9.37
N ALA A 294 -3.93 -30.51 -8.86
CA ALA A 294 -4.82 -31.35 -8.05
C ALA A 294 -5.68 -32.32 -8.88
N GLY A 295 -5.65 -32.22 -10.21
CA GLY A 295 -6.56 -32.97 -11.08
C GLY A 295 -7.96 -32.35 -11.13
N ASN A 296 -8.83 -32.87 -12.01
CA ASN A 296 -10.22 -32.43 -12.15
C ASN A 296 -10.38 -30.92 -12.34
N TYR A 297 -9.50 -30.29 -13.13
CA TYR A 297 -9.54 -28.85 -13.42
C TYR A 297 -9.30 -27.97 -12.18
N LYS A 298 -8.66 -28.51 -11.13
CA LYS A 298 -8.40 -27.81 -9.87
C LYS A 298 -6.94 -27.48 -9.66
N ILE A 299 -6.70 -26.25 -9.21
CA ILE A 299 -5.44 -25.75 -8.67
C ILE A 299 -5.29 -26.30 -7.24
N SER A 300 -4.16 -26.93 -6.94
CA SER A 300 -3.84 -27.38 -5.59
C SER A 300 -3.51 -26.21 -4.66
N GLU A 301 -3.66 -26.39 -3.34
CA GLU A 301 -3.25 -25.39 -2.36
C GLU A 301 -1.76 -25.06 -2.44
N LYS A 302 -0.91 -26.04 -2.78
CA LYS A 302 0.53 -25.82 -2.95
C LYS A 302 0.81 -24.92 -4.15
N THR A 303 0.14 -25.14 -5.29
CA THR A 303 0.24 -24.25 -6.45
C THR A 303 -0.25 -22.85 -6.12
N LYS A 304 -1.38 -22.69 -5.41
CA LYS A 304 -1.87 -21.37 -4.97
C LYS A 304 -0.84 -20.66 -4.08
N GLN A 305 -0.19 -21.39 -3.17
CA GLN A 305 0.86 -20.84 -2.32
C GLN A 305 2.07 -20.36 -3.13
N ASN A 306 2.60 -21.21 -4.02
CA ASN A 306 3.73 -20.84 -4.89
C ASN A 306 3.39 -19.64 -5.78
N ALA A 307 2.17 -19.62 -6.33
CA ALA A 307 1.66 -18.50 -7.12
C ALA A 307 1.53 -17.21 -6.32
N ALA A 308 1.15 -17.28 -5.03
CA ALA A 308 1.10 -16.11 -4.17
C ALA A 308 2.50 -15.51 -3.90
N TYR A 309 3.52 -16.35 -3.69
CA TYR A 309 4.91 -15.88 -3.57
C TYR A 309 5.43 -15.28 -4.87
N LEU A 310 5.12 -15.90 -6.01
CA LEU A 310 5.49 -15.38 -7.32
C LEU A 310 4.79 -14.06 -7.62
N CYS A 311 3.48 -13.97 -7.38
CA CYS A 311 2.72 -12.74 -7.52
C CYS A 311 3.27 -11.63 -6.62
N ALA A 312 3.60 -11.93 -5.36
CA ALA A 312 4.20 -10.95 -4.44
C ALA A 312 5.58 -10.47 -4.93
N TYR A 313 6.40 -11.36 -5.49
CA TYR A 313 7.68 -10.99 -6.10
C TYR A 313 7.48 -10.03 -7.29
N ILE A 314 6.54 -10.34 -8.19
CA ILE A 314 6.18 -9.46 -9.31
C ILE A 314 5.60 -8.13 -8.80
N CYS A 315 4.75 -8.13 -7.79
CA CYS A 315 4.24 -6.91 -7.16
C CYS A 315 5.37 -6.00 -6.65
N LYS A 316 6.35 -6.55 -5.90
CA LYS A 316 7.53 -5.79 -5.45
C LYS A 316 8.31 -5.22 -6.64
N MET A 317 8.51 -6.04 -7.66
CA MET A 317 9.18 -5.60 -8.88
C MET A 317 8.42 -4.45 -9.53
N LEU A 318 7.09 -4.47 -9.60
CA LEU A 318 6.26 -3.39 -10.16
C LEU A 318 6.06 -2.19 -9.22
N GLY A 319 6.48 -2.28 -7.96
CA GLY A 319 6.25 -1.23 -6.96
C GLY A 319 4.86 -1.25 -6.32
N ILE A 320 4.10 -2.35 -6.47
CA ILE A 320 2.78 -2.53 -5.87
C ILE A 320 2.95 -2.89 -4.39
N SER A 321 2.47 -2.03 -3.49
CA SER A 321 2.44 -2.30 -2.05
C SER A 321 1.34 -3.28 -1.65
N ALA A 322 1.36 -3.77 -0.41
CA ALA A 322 0.30 -4.63 0.12
C ALA A 322 -1.08 -3.94 0.11
N GLY A 323 -1.13 -2.63 0.36
CA GLY A 323 -2.38 -1.86 0.33
C GLY A 323 -2.97 -1.75 -1.08
N GLU A 324 -2.14 -1.89 -2.11
CA GLU A 324 -2.50 -1.73 -3.52
C GLU A 324 -2.87 -3.05 -4.22
N VAL A 325 -2.68 -4.20 -3.57
CA VAL A 325 -2.94 -5.53 -4.15
C VAL A 325 -4.36 -5.64 -4.72
N ASP A 326 -5.37 -5.12 -4.02
CA ASP A 326 -6.77 -5.23 -4.49
C ASP A 326 -7.03 -4.47 -5.80
N LYS A 327 -6.22 -3.45 -6.09
CA LYS A 327 -6.36 -2.61 -7.27
C LYS A 327 -5.56 -3.15 -8.47
N TYR A 328 -4.37 -3.71 -8.21
CA TYR A 328 -3.42 -4.04 -9.29
C TYR A 328 -3.19 -5.53 -9.52
N VAL A 329 -3.62 -6.40 -8.60
CA VAL A 329 -3.63 -7.86 -8.80
C VAL A 329 -5.05 -8.28 -9.14
N LEU A 330 -5.24 -8.68 -10.40
CA LEU A 330 -6.54 -8.92 -11.02
C LEU A 330 -6.62 -10.37 -11.50
N ARG A 331 -7.81 -10.97 -11.54
CA ARG A 331 -8.09 -12.20 -12.29
C ARG A 331 -8.40 -11.83 -13.74
N HIS A 332 -8.27 -12.78 -14.66
CA HIS A 332 -8.85 -12.60 -16.00
C HIS A 332 -10.36 -12.27 -15.92
N TRP A 333 -11.07 -12.84 -14.94
CA TRP A 333 -12.45 -12.47 -14.62
C TRP A 333 -12.64 -10.97 -14.35
N ASP A 334 -11.74 -10.34 -13.58
CA ASP A 334 -11.84 -8.89 -13.31
C ASP A 334 -11.57 -8.07 -14.58
N VAL A 335 -10.71 -8.56 -15.47
CA VAL A 335 -10.31 -7.86 -16.70
C VAL A 335 -11.40 -7.93 -17.79
N THR A 336 -11.95 -9.11 -18.06
CA THR A 336 -12.84 -9.36 -19.20
C THR A 336 -14.17 -10.01 -18.84
N GLY A 337 -14.31 -10.54 -17.62
CA GLY A 337 -15.45 -11.37 -17.21
C GLY A 337 -15.26 -12.86 -17.50
N LYS A 338 -14.16 -13.29 -18.14
CA LYS A 338 -13.87 -14.72 -18.38
C LYS A 338 -13.86 -15.49 -17.06
N ASN A 339 -14.46 -16.68 -17.03
CA ASN A 339 -14.44 -17.58 -15.86
C ASN A 339 -13.04 -18.17 -15.60
N CYS A 340 -12.08 -17.32 -15.22
CA CYS A 340 -10.67 -17.66 -15.07
C CYS A 340 -10.02 -16.75 -13.99
N PRO A 341 -9.44 -17.34 -12.92
CA PRO A 341 -9.53 -18.74 -12.54
C PRO A 341 -10.94 -19.16 -12.14
N ALA A 342 -11.47 -20.29 -12.63
CA ALA A 342 -12.87 -20.66 -12.37
C ALA A 342 -13.18 -20.86 -10.88
N GLN A 343 -12.28 -21.50 -10.13
CA GLN A 343 -12.38 -21.67 -8.67
C GLN A 343 -12.42 -20.33 -7.92
N MET A 344 -11.81 -19.31 -8.52
CA MET A 344 -11.66 -17.99 -7.93
C MET A 344 -12.55 -16.95 -8.60
N ALA A 345 -13.46 -17.28 -9.51
CA ALA A 345 -14.25 -16.32 -10.26
C ALA A 345 -15.51 -15.85 -9.50
N GLY A 346 -16.09 -14.75 -9.97
CA GLY A 346 -17.29 -14.15 -9.36
C GLY A 346 -16.99 -13.08 -8.32
N SER A 347 -18.02 -12.26 -8.06
CA SER A 347 -18.00 -11.25 -6.99
C SER A 347 -17.97 -11.93 -5.63
N ASN A 348 -17.21 -11.39 -4.68
CA ASN A 348 -17.11 -11.90 -3.29
C ASN A 348 -16.60 -13.34 -3.15
N ASN A 349 -15.83 -13.84 -4.11
CA ASN A 349 -15.23 -15.17 -4.05
C ASN A 349 -14.22 -15.29 -2.90
N ALA A 350 -14.45 -16.22 -1.97
CA ALA A 350 -13.63 -16.40 -0.78
C ALA A 350 -12.20 -16.90 -1.07
N GLU A 351 -12.02 -17.78 -2.08
CA GLU A 351 -10.69 -18.26 -2.47
C GLU A 351 -9.84 -17.13 -3.06
N TRP A 352 -10.45 -16.24 -3.84
CA TRP A 352 -9.76 -15.06 -4.38
C TRP A 352 -9.34 -14.09 -3.28
N VAL A 353 -10.22 -13.83 -2.30
CA VAL A 353 -9.90 -13.01 -1.13
C VAL A 353 -8.74 -13.63 -0.34
N ALA A 354 -8.77 -14.95 -0.11
CA ALA A 354 -7.69 -15.67 0.56
C ALA A 354 -6.37 -15.55 -0.21
N PHE A 355 -6.39 -15.73 -1.53
CA PHE A 355 -5.21 -15.56 -2.38
C PHE A 355 -4.60 -14.17 -2.27
N LYS A 356 -5.41 -13.11 -2.41
CA LYS A 356 -4.93 -11.73 -2.25
C LYS A 356 -4.38 -11.47 -0.85
N ASN A 357 -4.98 -12.02 0.20
CA ASN A 357 -4.45 -11.90 1.56
C ASN A 357 -3.09 -12.60 1.73
N MET A 358 -2.87 -13.75 1.08
CA MET A 358 -1.54 -14.39 1.06
C MET A 358 -0.51 -13.47 0.40
N VAL A 359 -0.83 -12.90 -0.77
CA VAL A 359 0.07 -11.94 -1.47
C VAL A 359 0.40 -10.74 -0.58
N LYS A 360 -0.61 -10.12 0.05
CA LYS A 360 -0.43 -8.99 0.98
C LYS A 360 0.47 -9.33 2.16
N SER A 361 0.28 -10.50 2.77
CA SER A 361 1.09 -10.99 3.88
C SER A 361 2.58 -11.14 3.49
N ILE A 362 2.84 -11.73 2.32
CA ILE A 362 4.20 -11.92 1.79
C ILE A 362 4.86 -10.57 1.49
N LEU A 363 4.11 -9.61 0.95
CA LEU A 363 4.59 -8.25 0.70
C LEU A 363 5.00 -7.53 2.00
N ASN A 364 4.24 -7.72 3.08
CA ASN A 364 4.50 -7.14 4.39
C ASN A 364 5.59 -7.86 5.22
N GLY A 365 6.34 -8.80 4.61
CA GLY A 365 7.44 -9.49 5.29
C GLY A 365 7.01 -10.69 6.14
N GLY A 366 5.75 -11.12 6.07
CA GLY A 366 5.25 -12.34 6.72
C GLY A 366 5.67 -13.65 6.03
N GLY A 367 6.72 -13.62 5.20
CA GLY A 367 7.17 -14.76 4.42
C GLY A 367 8.35 -15.50 5.06
N THR A 368 8.07 -16.44 5.95
CA THR A 368 8.95 -17.59 6.21
C THR A 368 8.10 -18.85 6.28
N GLY A 369 8.19 -19.70 5.26
CA GLY A 369 7.46 -20.96 5.18
C GLY A 369 7.89 -21.96 6.26
N ASN A 370 6.94 -22.68 6.85
CA ASN A 370 6.54 -24.03 6.44
C ASN A 370 5.46 -24.51 7.43
N SER A 371 4.30 -24.95 6.92
CA SER A 371 3.40 -25.89 7.63
C SER A 371 2.42 -26.48 6.62
N THR A 372 2.82 -27.61 6.06
CA THR A 372 1.91 -28.70 5.69
C THR A 372 1.23 -29.22 6.95
N SER A 373 -0.10 -29.16 7.00
CA SER A 373 -1.01 -30.26 7.36
C SER A 373 -2.44 -29.74 7.42
N GLY A 374 -3.37 -30.50 6.82
CA GLY A 374 -4.79 -30.19 6.77
C GLY A 374 -5.40 -30.00 8.17
N GLY A 375 -6.31 -29.03 8.24
CA GLY A 375 -7.07 -28.70 9.43
C GLY A 375 -7.72 -27.34 9.22
N THR A 376 -9.04 -27.35 9.00
CA THR A 376 -9.94 -26.20 8.85
C THR A 376 -9.44 -24.92 9.53
N GLN A 377 -8.95 -23.93 8.77
CA GLN A 377 -8.66 -22.60 9.33
C GLN A 377 -9.98 -21.87 9.63
N THR A 378 -10.47 -22.06 10.84
CA THR A 378 -11.48 -21.21 11.43
C THR A 378 -10.91 -19.81 11.60
N LYS A 379 -11.67 -18.82 11.13
CA LYS A 379 -11.41 -17.39 11.34
C LYS A 379 -11.07 -17.15 12.82
N GLN A 380 -9.96 -16.46 13.10
CA GLN A 380 -9.57 -16.09 14.46
C GLN A 380 -10.75 -15.41 15.17
N MET A 381 -11.14 -15.99 16.29
CA MET A 381 -12.26 -15.59 17.11
C MET A 381 -11.79 -15.34 18.55
N TYR A 382 -12.21 -14.20 19.09
CA TYR A 382 -11.94 -13.80 20.47
C TYR A 382 -13.13 -14.16 21.36
N ARG A 383 -12.88 -14.87 22.46
CA ARG A 383 -13.90 -15.28 23.45
C ARG A 383 -13.77 -14.41 24.69
N VAL A 384 -14.89 -13.85 25.17
CA VAL A 384 -14.93 -13.12 26.44
C VAL A 384 -15.49 -14.04 27.52
N ARG A 385 -14.66 -14.44 28.48
CA ARG A 385 -14.97 -15.41 29.56
C ARG A 385 -14.27 -15.02 30.87
N LYS A 386 -14.67 -15.58 32.01
CA LYS A 386 -13.91 -15.42 33.28
C LYS A 386 -12.56 -16.13 33.19
N THR A 387 -12.56 -17.38 32.72
CA THR A 387 -11.37 -18.18 32.38
C THR A 387 -11.61 -18.91 31.06
N TRP A 388 -10.55 -19.43 30.42
CA TRP A 388 -10.74 -20.22 29.20
C TRP A 388 -11.57 -21.49 29.44
N ALA A 389 -11.30 -22.18 30.56
CA ALA A 389 -11.98 -23.41 30.95
C ALA A 389 -13.47 -23.20 31.32
N ASP A 390 -13.83 -22.02 31.81
CA ASP A 390 -15.22 -21.67 32.14
C ASP A 390 -16.00 -21.22 30.89
N ALA A 391 -16.35 -22.18 30.04
CA ALA A 391 -17.12 -21.93 28.83
C ALA A 391 -18.53 -21.38 29.11
N ALA A 392 -19.13 -21.75 30.25
CA ALA A 392 -20.48 -21.32 30.65
C ALA A 392 -20.53 -19.81 30.94
N SER A 393 -19.41 -19.20 31.35
CA SER A 393 -19.34 -17.75 31.56
C SER A 393 -19.42 -16.92 30.27
N GLN A 394 -19.33 -17.50 29.07
CA GLN A 394 -19.10 -16.76 27.84
C GLN A 394 -20.08 -15.59 27.59
N LYS A 395 -19.53 -14.37 27.55
CA LYS A 395 -20.29 -13.13 27.28
C LYS A 395 -20.35 -12.76 25.81
N GLY A 396 -19.39 -13.22 25.01
CA GLY A 396 -19.37 -12.94 23.59
C GLY A 396 -18.25 -13.62 22.82
N ALA A 397 -18.43 -13.66 21.50
CA ALA A 397 -17.54 -14.23 20.50
C ALA A 397 -17.36 -13.20 19.38
N PHE A 398 -16.16 -12.64 19.25
CA PHE A 398 -15.92 -11.51 18.37
C PHE A 398 -14.83 -11.83 17.34
N THR A 399 -14.99 -11.31 16.13
CA THR A 399 -13.92 -11.32 15.12
C THR A 399 -13.02 -10.07 15.22
N SER A 400 -13.43 -9.07 16.01
CA SER A 400 -12.64 -7.87 16.34
C SER A 400 -12.15 -7.96 17.78
N LEU A 401 -10.83 -7.85 17.98
CA LEU A 401 -10.21 -7.79 19.30
C LEU A 401 -10.70 -6.56 20.08
N GLU A 402 -10.88 -5.43 19.40
CA GLU A 402 -11.33 -4.18 20.02
C GLU A 402 -12.74 -4.32 20.60
N ASN A 403 -13.65 -4.95 19.86
CA ASN A 403 -15.01 -5.22 20.35
C ASN A 403 -14.99 -6.22 21.51
N ALA A 404 -14.10 -7.21 21.48
CA ALA A 404 -13.92 -8.15 22.58
C ALA A 404 -13.40 -7.47 23.85
N LYS A 405 -12.46 -6.53 23.72
CA LYS A 405 -11.95 -5.73 24.84
C LYS A 405 -13.06 -4.89 25.47
N LYS A 406 -13.82 -4.17 24.65
CA LYS A 406 -14.97 -3.39 25.10
C LYS A 406 -15.98 -4.25 25.88
N CYS A 407 -16.32 -5.43 25.36
CA CYS A 407 -17.19 -6.39 26.05
C CYS A 407 -16.59 -6.87 27.38
N ALA A 408 -15.29 -7.13 27.45
CA ALA A 408 -14.62 -7.50 28.70
C ALA A 408 -14.59 -6.35 29.72
N ASP A 409 -14.39 -5.10 29.29
CA ASP A 409 -14.40 -3.91 30.15
C ASP A 409 -15.79 -3.63 30.75
N GLU A 410 -16.84 -3.85 29.96
CA GLU A 410 -18.24 -3.74 30.40
C GLU A 410 -18.64 -4.86 31.37
N ASN A 411 -17.90 -5.96 31.43
CA ASN A 411 -18.17 -7.13 32.27
C ASN A 411 -17.02 -7.37 33.26
N LYS A 412 -17.05 -6.69 34.42
CA LYS A 412 -16.00 -6.82 35.45
C LYS A 412 -15.71 -8.29 35.80
N GLY A 413 -14.43 -8.66 35.83
CA GLY A 413 -13.95 -10.02 36.09
C GLY A 413 -13.83 -10.93 34.86
N TYR A 414 -14.08 -10.40 33.65
CA TYR A 414 -13.92 -11.12 32.40
C TYR A 414 -12.61 -10.79 31.69
N SER A 415 -12.15 -11.71 30.85
CA SER A 415 -10.93 -11.63 30.05
C SER A 415 -11.22 -12.04 28.61
N VAL A 416 -10.42 -11.53 27.67
CA VAL A 416 -10.48 -11.91 26.26
C VAL A 416 -9.47 -13.02 26.00
N PHE A 417 -9.91 -14.09 25.32
CA PHE A 417 -9.09 -15.22 24.92
C PHE A 417 -9.07 -15.35 23.41
N ASP A 418 -7.93 -15.73 22.84
CA ASP A 418 -7.78 -16.06 21.43
C ASP A 418 -8.37 -17.46 21.11
N SER A 419 -8.40 -17.87 19.84
CA SER A 419 -8.97 -19.18 19.45
C SER A 419 -8.20 -20.39 19.97
N ASN A 420 -6.99 -20.19 20.48
CA ASN A 420 -6.15 -21.20 21.13
C ASN A 420 -6.30 -21.19 22.66
N GLY A 421 -7.15 -20.31 23.20
CA GLY A 421 -7.38 -20.15 24.63
C GLY A 421 -6.36 -19.31 25.37
N ASN A 422 -5.51 -18.54 24.65
CA ASN A 422 -4.56 -17.63 25.28
C ASN A 422 -5.27 -16.35 25.71
N LYS A 423 -5.07 -15.92 26.96
CA LYS A 423 -5.58 -14.62 27.44
C LYS A 423 -4.84 -13.48 26.75
N VAL A 424 -5.58 -12.62 26.06
CA VAL A 424 -5.06 -11.45 25.33
C VAL A 424 -5.52 -10.10 25.93
N TYR A 425 -6.50 -10.11 26.86
CA TYR A 425 -6.94 -8.91 27.57
C TYR A 425 -7.62 -9.21 28.94
N PRO A 426 -7.49 -8.36 29.98
CA PRO A 426 -6.51 -7.27 30.07
C PRO A 426 -5.10 -7.82 29.86
N ALA A 427 -4.21 -7.02 29.27
CA ALA A 427 -2.83 -7.44 29.05
C ALA A 427 -2.29 -7.94 30.38
N SER A 428 -1.82 -9.18 30.43
CA SER A 428 -1.15 -9.69 31.62
C SER A 428 -0.07 -8.68 31.98
N ALA A 429 -0.12 -8.13 33.19
CA ALA A 429 0.87 -7.17 33.64
C ALA A 429 2.26 -7.77 33.41
N ASN A 430 3.02 -7.20 32.49
CA ASN A 430 4.39 -7.59 32.19
C ASN A 430 5.30 -6.93 33.24
N THR A 431 5.17 -7.36 34.50
CA THR A 431 6.08 -6.96 35.58
C THR A 431 7.20 -7.99 35.64
N GLY A 432 8.34 -7.69 35.03
CA GLY A 432 9.55 -8.46 35.27
C GLY A 432 9.95 -8.36 36.73
N THR A 433 10.21 -9.49 37.38
CA THR A 433 10.72 -9.48 38.76
C THR A 433 12.22 -9.27 38.69
N SER A 434 12.70 -8.12 39.16
CA SER A 434 14.13 -7.90 39.37
C SER A 434 14.65 -8.95 40.35
N CYS A 435 15.76 -9.59 40.00
CA CYS A 435 16.41 -10.60 40.83
C CYS A 435 17.92 -10.52 40.65
N ASN A 436 18.67 -11.28 41.45
CA ASN A 436 20.12 -11.42 41.27
C ASN A 436 20.55 -12.76 41.84
N TYR A 437 20.69 -13.77 40.97
CA TYR A 437 21.19 -15.09 41.37
C TYR A 437 21.89 -15.76 40.20
N VAL A 438 22.63 -16.82 40.49
CA VAL A 438 23.41 -17.56 39.50
C VAL A 438 22.69 -18.86 39.15
N VAL A 439 22.72 -19.24 37.87
CA VAL A 439 22.28 -20.55 37.39
C VAL A 439 23.41 -21.26 36.67
N LYS A 440 23.51 -22.58 36.82
CA LYS A 440 24.39 -23.44 36.03
C LYS A 440 23.58 -24.09 34.91
N ILE A 441 24.06 -24.00 33.68
CA ILE A 441 23.41 -24.65 32.52
C ILE A 441 23.75 -26.14 32.49
N THR A 442 22.74 -26.99 32.37
CA THR A 442 22.88 -28.45 32.43
C THR A 442 22.88 -29.12 31.05
N VAL A 443 22.45 -28.41 30.00
CA VAL A 443 22.32 -28.94 28.64
C VAL A 443 23.26 -28.24 27.67
N ASP A 444 23.61 -28.93 26.58
CA ASP A 444 24.31 -28.34 25.44
C ASP A 444 23.32 -27.60 24.53
N GLY A 445 23.75 -26.46 23.98
CA GLY A 445 22.96 -25.74 22.98
C GLY A 445 21.72 -25.00 23.52
N LEU A 446 21.69 -24.63 24.80
CA LEU A 446 20.62 -23.80 25.34
C LEU A 446 20.63 -22.42 24.67
N ARG A 447 19.57 -22.08 23.95
CA ARG A 447 19.46 -20.83 23.19
C ARG A 447 19.08 -19.66 24.11
N TYR A 448 19.73 -18.51 23.94
CA TYR A 448 19.22 -17.24 24.47
C TYR A 448 18.69 -16.35 23.32
N ARG A 449 17.73 -15.49 23.65
CA ARG A 449 16.84 -14.80 22.71
C ARG A 449 16.69 -13.32 23.05
N ASP A 450 16.27 -12.52 22.08
CA ASP A 450 16.04 -11.08 22.25
C ASP A 450 14.92 -10.74 23.25
N ASN A 451 13.89 -11.59 23.34
CA ASN A 451 12.78 -11.49 24.27
C ASN A 451 12.46 -12.86 24.91
N PRO A 452 11.78 -12.90 26.07
CA PRO A 452 11.38 -14.14 26.71
C PRO A 452 10.24 -14.79 25.92
N GLY A 453 10.38 -16.09 25.63
CA GLY A 453 9.44 -16.86 24.83
C GLY A 453 10.11 -17.45 23.58
N THR A 454 9.44 -18.43 22.96
CA THR A 454 9.91 -19.09 21.73
C THR A 454 9.20 -18.59 20.47
N SER A 455 8.01 -18.00 20.61
CA SER A 455 7.21 -17.47 19.51
C SER A 455 7.51 -16.00 19.26
N GLY A 456 7.82 -15.64 18.01
CA GLY A 456 8.12 -14.27 17.61
C GLY A 456 9.44 -13.70 18.13
N THR A 457 10.31 -14.53 18.72
CA THR A 457 11.60 -14.12 19.30
C THR A 457 12.78 -14.60 18.45
N LYS A 458 13.83 -13.77 18.35
CA LYS A 458 15.05 -14.08 17.61
C LYS A 458 16.07 -14.78 18.52
N VAL A 459 16.64 -15.89 18.04
CA VAL A 459 17.78 -16.54 18.71
C VAL A 459 19.03 -15.69 18.52
N LEU A 460 19.68 -15.32 19.62
CA LEU A 460 20.86 -14.45 19.62
C LEU A 460 22.16 -15.23 19.86
N GLY A 461 22.07 -16.45 20.40
CA GLY A 461 23.23 -17.32 20.59
C GLY A 461 22.91 -18.49 21.51
N TYR A 462 23.97 -19.12 22.03
CA TYR A 462 23.92 -20.33 22.83
C TYR A 462 24.71 -20.17 24.13
N LEU A 463 24.16 -20.69 25.23
CA LEU A 463 24.82 -20.80 26.52
C LEU A 463 25.59 -22.13 26.60
N LYS A 464 26.75 -22.11 27.24
CA LYS A 464 27.64 -23.27 27.36
C LYS A 464 27.18 -24.17 28.51
N LYS A 465 27.12 -25.48 28.30
CA LYS A 465 26.88 -26.47 29.35
C LYS A 465 27.96 -26.35 30.44
N ASN A 466 27.57 -26.59 31.69
CA ASN A 466 28.40 -26.47 32.89
C ASN A 466 28.90 -25.05 33.23
N TYR A 467 28.59 -24.04 32.43
CA TYR A 467 28.90 -22.65 32.76
C TYR A 467 27.82 -22.05 33.65
N LYS A 468 28.23 -21.06 34.45
CA LYS A 468 27.37 -20.30 35.34
C LYS A 468 27.04 -18.93 34.75
N TYR A 469 25.78 -18.51 34.83
CA TYR A 469 25.30 -17.22 34.36
C TYR A 469 24.48 -16.52 35.43
N THR A 470 24.64 -15.20 35.55
CA THR A 470 23.82 -14.39 36.47
C THR A 470 22.53 -13.95 35.79
N VAL A 471 21.40 -14.21 36.47
CA VAL A 471 20.07 -13.76 36.09
C VAL A 471 19.74 -12.48 36.87
N VAL A 472 19.31 -11.44 36.15
CA VAL A 472 18.98 -10.13 36.73
C VAL A 472 17.49 -9.79 36.68
N GLU A 473 16.73 -10.56 35.91
CA GLU A 473 15.28 -10.36 35.74
C GLU A 473 14.63 -11.69 35.39
N GLU A 474 13.50 -12.00 36.01
CA GLU A 474 12.67 -13.15 35.64
C GLU A 474 11.38 -12.68 34.97
N ARG A 475 10.91 -13.46 33.99
CA ARG A 475 9.57 -13.33 33.40
C ARG A 475 8.95 -14.69 33.13
N THR A 476 7.64 -14.80 33.32
CA THR A 476 6.87 -15.98 32.94
C THR A 476 6.07 -15.70 31.68
N VAL A 477 6.36 -16.42 30.60
CA VAL A 477 5.66 -16.32 29.32
C VAL A 477 5.13 -17.70 28.97
N ASN A 478 3.80 -17.81 28.76
CA ASN A 478 3.12 -19.07 28.48
C ASN A 478 3.45 -20.19 29.50
N GLY A 479 3.49 -19.84 30.79
CA GLY A 479 3.81 -20.78 31.88
C GLY A 479 5.28 -21.18 31.99
N VAL A 480 6.14 -20.72 31.08
CA VAL A 480 7.59 -20.97 31.12
C VAL A 480 8.30 -19.80 31.77
N LYS A 481 9.16 -20.08 32.75
CA LYS A 481 10.02 -19.07 33.37
C LYS A 481 11.26 -18.79 32.51
N TRP A 482 11.59 -17.52 32.35
CA TRP A 482 12.71 -17.02 31.57
C TRP A 482 13.57 -16.08 32.40
N GLY A 483 14.89 -16.17 32.24
CA GLY A 483 15.87 -15.34 32.93
C GLY A 483 16.61 -14.42 31.96
N LYS A 484 16.77 -13.15 32.33
CA LYS A 484 17.59 -12.18 31.59
C LYS A 484 19.03 -12.25 32.06
N LEU A 485 19.97 -12.40 31.13
CA LEU A 485 21.40 -12.41 31.42
C LEU A 485 21.86 -11.04 31.93
N LYS A 486 22.70 -11.01 32.97
CA LYS A 486 23.34 -9.78 33.48
C LYS A 486 24.11 -9.01 32.41
N SER A 487 24.64 -9.70 31.41
CA SER A 487 25.33 -9.09 30.26
C SER A 487 24.39 -8.26 29.36
N GLY A 488 23.07 -8.38 29.52
CA GLY A 488 22.08 -7.80 28.61
C GLY A 488 21.92 -8.55 27.28
N ALA A 489 22.66 -9.64 27.08
CA ALA A 489 22.69 -10.38 25.80
C ALA A 489 21.36 -11.03 25.42
N GLY A 490 20.46 -11.29 26.38
CA GLY A 490 19.13 -11.79 26.10
C GLY A 490 18.51 -12.62 27.22
N TRP A 491 17.46 -13.35 26.85
CA TRP A 491 16.61 -14.17 27.69
C TRP A 491 16.79 -15.66 27.38
N PHE A 492 16.85 -16.50 28.40
CA PHE A 492 16.91 -17.95 28.24
C PHE A 492 15.92 -18.63 29.18
N SER A 493 15.54 -19.87 28.85
CA SER A 493 14.59 -20.62 29.67
C SER A 493 15.22 -21.07 30.99
N LEU A 494 14.49 -20.87 32.08
CA LEU A 494 14.87 -21.28 33.44
C LEU A 494 14.22 -22.59 33.87
N GLN A 495 13.70 -23.38 32.92
CA GLN A 495 13.18 -24.71 33.26
C GLN A 495 14.29 -25.57 33.87
N SER A 496 13.91 -26.38 34.87
CA SER A 496 14.83 -27.21 35.66
C SER A 496 15.60 -28.21 34.81
N GLU A 497 15.04 -28.60 33.66
CA GLU A 497 15.70 -29.45 32.67
C GLU A 497 16.90 -28.78 31.96
N TYR A 498 16.97 -27.45 31.92
CA TYR A 498 18.04 -26.71 31.22
C TYR A 498 19.02 -25.99 32.15
N SER A 499 18.56 -25.64 33.35
CA SER A 499 19.34 -24.83 34.28
C SER A 499 18.98 -25.15 35.73
N VAL A 500 19.98 -25.08 36.61
CA VAL A 500 19.82 -25.27 38.05
C VAL A 500 20.33 -24.04 38.77
N ARG A 501 19.53 -23.51 39.70
CA ARG A 501 19.93 -22.38 40.54
C ARG A 501 21.07 -22.81 41.47
N CYS A 502 22.13 -22.01 41.48
CA CYS A 502 23.32 -22.21 42.31
C CYS A 502 23.23 -21.42 43.62
#